data_AF-U5CPF4-F1
#
_entry.id   AF-U5CPF4-F1
#
_cell.length_a   1.000
_cell.length_b   1.000
_cell.length_c   1.000
_cell.angle_alpha   90.00
_cell.angle_beta   90.00
_cell.angle_gamma   90.00
#
_symmetry.space_group_name_H-M   'P 1'
#
loop_
_entity.id
_entity.type
_entity.pdbx_description
1 polymer ?
#
loop_
_entity_poly.entity_id
_entity_poly.type
_entity_poly.pdbx_seq_one_letter_code
_entity_poly.pdbx_strand_id
1 'polypeptide(L)'
;TPFHHLHRHFPIFSLTPLELSKPHEKESVFNFAAGPATLPPNVLKKAQSELYIWGKLGMSVMEMSHRGKDFLSISQKVESDPRELLKISENYEVLFLQGGATSQFSAIPLNLCKPSDRGAKAL
;
A
#
# COMPACT_ATOMS: atom_id res chain seq x y z
N THR A 1 -7.43 7.41 75.59
CA THR A 1 -6.74 6.10 75.60
C THR A 1 -6.11 5.86 74.24
N PRO A 2 -4.87 5.35 74.18
CA PRO A 2 -3.89 5.70 73.15
C PRO A 2 -3.62 4.56 72.15
N PHE A 3 -3.26 4.83 70.90
CA PHE A 3 -2.47 3.90 70.06
C PHE A 3 -1.83 4.72 68.92
N HIS A 4 -0.64 5.27 69.14
CA HIS A 4 0.66 4.71 68.76
C HIS A 4 0.91 4.63 67.24
N HIS A 5 1.75 5.57 66.81
CA HIS A 5 2.56 5.56 65.60
C HIS A 5 3.15 4.18 65.30
N LEU A 6 3.08 3.77 64.04
CA LEU A 6 4.08 2.90 63.42
C LEU A 6 4.32 3.37 61.97
N HIS A 7 5.29 4.26 61.78
CA HIS A 7 5.80 4.59 60.45
C HIS A 7 6.61 3.40 59.92
N ARG A 8 6.01 2.61 59.02
CA ARG A 8 6.79 1.72 58.16
C ARG A 8 7.30 2.53 56.97
N HIS A 9 8.56 2.94 57.04
CA HIS A 9 9.31 3.41 55.88
C HIS A 9 9.46 2.25 54.89
N PHE A 10 8.64 2.26 53.84
CA PHE A 10 8.98 1.57 52.61
C PHE A 10 9.93 2.47 51.83
N PRO A 11 11.17 2.05 51.51
CA PRO A 11 11.99 2.81 50.60
C PRO A 11 11.27 2.77 49.25
N ILE A 12 10.71 3.90 48.85
CA ILE A 12 10.32 4.14 47.47
C ILE A 12 11.63 4.04 46.70
N PHE A 13 11.87 2.90 46.06
CA PHE A 13 12.86 2.79 45.01
C PHE A 13 12.49 3.89 44.01
N SER A 14 13.29 4.94 44.01
CA SER A 14 13.33 5.93 42.94
C SER A 14 13.63 5.13 41.67
N LEU A 15 12.57 4.76 40.96
CA LEU A 15 12.68 4.33 39.58
C LEU A 15 13.22 5.55 38.85
N THR A 16 14.54 5.58 38.68
CA THR A 16 15.17 6.42 37.69
C THR A 16 14.36 6.22 36.42
N PRO A 17 13.76 7.27 35.84
CA PRO A 17 13.06 7.10 34.58
C PRO A 17 14.06 6.47 33.63
N LEU A 18 13.74 5.27 33.14
CA LEU A 18 14.45 4.67 32.02
C LEU A 18 14.55 5.79 30.98
N GLU A 19 15.75 6.27 30.67
CA GLU A 19 15.92 7.31 29.66
C GLU A 19 15.31 6.74 28.38
N LEU A 20 14.08 7.16 28.09
CA LEU A 20 13.41 6.85 26.85
C LEU A 20 14.28 7.52 25.81
N SER A 21 15.05 6.72 25.07
CA SER A 21 15.95 7.17 24.02
C SER A 21 15.25 8.26 23.23
N LYS A 22 15.90 9.41 23.07
CA LYS A 22 15.41 10.57 22.31
C LYS A 22 14.67 10.08 21.05
N PRO A 23 13.47 10.60 20.73
CA PRO A 23 12.78 10.20 19.51
C PRO A 23 13.75 10.40 18.35
N HIS A 24 14.06 9.33 17.63
CA HIS A 24 14.85 9.41 16.41
C HIS A 24 14.22 10.51 15.55
N GLU A 25 15.00 11.53 15.19
CA GLU A 25 14.68 12.34 14.02
C GLU A 25 14.39 11.35 12.90
N LYS A 26 13.22 11.52 12.27
CA LYS A 26 12.46 10.46 11.58
C LYS A 26 13.13 10.07 10.25
N GLU A 27 14.32 9.48 10.31
CA GLU A 27 15.00 8.93 9.15
C GLU A 27 14.28 7.65 8.71
N SER A 28 13.98 7.57 7.41
CA SER A 28 13.33 6.40 6.83
C SER A 28 14.27 5.19 6.91
N VAL A 29 13.76 4.05 7.36
CA VAL A 29 14.49 2.78 7.32
C VAL A 29 14.91 2.45 5.90
N PHE A 30 16.17 2.04 5.70
CA PHE A 30 16.62 1.46 4.44
C PHE A 30 15.97 0.08 4.25
N ASN A 31 14.89 0.06 3.46
CA ASN A 31 14.16 -1.16 3.16
C ASN A 31 14.66 -1.81 1.86
N PHE A 32 15.32 -2.96 2.00
CA PHE A 32 15.87 -3.80 0.92
C PHE A 32 14.99 -5.01 0.59
N ALA A 33 13.72 -5.02 0.98
CA ALA A 33 12.80 -6.11 0.66
C ALA A 33 12.62 -6.29 -0.86
N ALA A 34 12.54 -7.55 -1.30
CA ALA A 34 12.34 -7.90 -2.71
C ALA A 34 10.90 -7.68 -3.20
N GLY A 35 9.92 -7.61 -2.29
CA GLY A 35 8.50 -7.47 -2.61
C GLY A 35 7.61 -7.83 -1.42
N PRO A 36 6.64 -6.98 -1.01
CA PRO A 36 6.48 -5.57 -1.41
C PRO A 36 7.74 -4.73 -1.14
N ALA A 37 7.92 -3.62 -1.86
CA ALA A 37 9.15 -2.82 -1.87
C ALA A 37 8.90 -1.35 -1.49
N THR A 38 9.98 -0.58 -1.34
CA THR A 38 9.94 0.85 -0.98
C THR A 38 9.24 1.70 -2.05
N LEU A 39 8.33 2.57 -1.61
CA LEU A 39 7.73 3.63 -2.43
C LEU A 39 8.45 4.98 -2.23
N PRO A 40 8.49 5.85 -3.25
CA PRO A 40 9.03 7.20 -3.10
C PRO A 40 8.28 8.03 -2.03
N PRO A 41 8.98 8.75 -1.14
CA PRO A 41 8.35 9.49 -0.05
C PRO A 41 7.32 10.54 -0.49
N ASN A 42 7.51 11.17 -1.65
CA ASN A 42 6.57 12.13 -2.21
C ASN A 42 5.24 11.48 -2.61
N VAL A 43 5.27 10.24 -3.11
CA VAL A 43 4.05 9.48 -3.44
C VAL A 43 3.28 9.14 -2.17
N LEU A 44 3.97 8.67 -1.13
CA LEU A 44 3.35 8.37 0.17
C LEU A 44 2.71 9.60 0.80
N LYS A 45 3.42 10.75 0.80
CA LYS A 45 2.89 12.01 1.33
C LYS A 45 1.66 12.49 0.56
N LYS A 46 1.66 12.38 -0.77
CA LYS A 46 0.50 12.76 -1.59
C LYS A 46 -0.69 11.84 -1.31
N ALA A 47 -0.49 10.53 -1.32
CA ALA A 47 -1.53 9.56 -1.01
C ALA A 47 -2.12 9.82 0.38
N GLN A 48 -1.27 10.09 1.38
CA GLN A 48 -1.70 10.46 2.73
C GLN A 48 -2.59 11.71 2.73
N SER A 49 -2.19 12.79 2.03
CA SER A 49 -2.95 14.04 2.01
C SER A 49 -4.30 13.93 1.31
N GLU A 50 -4.42 13.03 0.33
CA GLU A 50 -5.62 12.86 -0.50
C GLU A 50 -6.49 11.66 -0.08
N LEU A 51 -6.05 10.86 0.91
CA LEU A 51 -6.74 9.63 1.31
C LEU A 51 -8.15 9.91 1.85
N TYR A 52 -8.29 10.92 2.71
CA TYR A 52 -9.58 11.25 3.33
C TYR A 52 -10.50 12.01 2.38
N ILE A 53 -9.96 13.01 1.67
CA ILE A 53 -10.68 13.77 0.65
C ILE A 53 -9.84 13.80 -0.61
N TRP A 54 -10.37 13.19 -1.67
CA TRP A 54 -9.73 13.23 -2.98
C TRP A 54 -10.06 14.53 -3.71
N GLY A 55 -9.03 15.34 -3.95
CA GLY A 55 -9.17 16.62 -4.64
C GLY A 55 -10.22 17.53 -3.99
N LYS A 56 -11.31 17.82 -4.71
CA LYS A 56 -12.41 18.68 -4.25
C LYS A 56 -13.75 17.96 -4.16
N LEU A 57 -13.74 16.63 -4.17
CA LEU A 57 -14.96 15.80 -4.29
C LEU A 57 -15.64 15.52 -2.95
N GLY A 58 -15.01 15.91 -1.84
CA GLY A 58 -15.57 15.74 -0.49
C GLY A 58 -15.66 14.29 -0.01
N MET A 59 -15.05 13.34 -0.72
CA MET A 59 -15.03 11.91 -0.37
C MET A 59 -13.68 11.29 -0.68
N SER A 60 -13.38 10.15 -0.07
CA SER A 60 -12.19 9.35 -0.36
C SER A 60 -12.29 8.68 -1.73
N VAL A 61 -11.16 8.44 -2.38
CA VAL A 61 -11.09 7.61 -3.59
C VAL A 61 -11.65 6.20 -3.35
N MET A 62 -11.57 5.69 -2.11
CA MET A 62 -12.08 4.38 -1.72
C MET A 62 -13.61 4.32 -1.66
N GLU A 63 -14.29 5.46 -1.59
CA GLU A 63 -15.75 5.56 -1.49
C GLU A 63 -16.40 5.84 -2.86
N MET A 64 -15.59 6.13 -3.88
CA MET A 64 -16.08 6.46 -5.21
C MET A 64 -16.64 5.22 -5.92
N SER A 65 -17.72 5.42 -6.66
CA SER A 65 -18.20 4.41 -7.60
C SER A 65 -17.18 4.22 -8.72
N HIS A 66 -16.80 2.97 -9.00
CA HIS A 66 -15.92 2.62 -10.13
C HIS A 66 -16.48 2.99 -11.50
N ARG A 67 -17.80 3.24 -11.60
CA ARG A 67 -18.48 3.69 -12.83
C ARG A 67 -18.71 5.21 -12.84
N GLY A 68 -18.39 5.89 -11.75
CA GLY A 68 -18.53 7.33 -11.63
C GLY A 68 -17.51 8.06 -12.51
N LYS A 69 -17.88 9.25 -13.02
CA LYS A 69 -17.01 10.06 -13.88
C LYS A 69 -15.67 10.36 -13.23
N ASP A 70 -15.67 10.63 -11.93
CA ASP A 70 -14.46 10.94 -11.17
C ASP A 70 -13.48 9.75 -11.15
N PHE A 71 -13.96 8.54 -10.82
CA PHE A 71 -13.11 7.35 -10.83
C PHE A 71 -12.67 6.96 -12.25
N LEU A 72 -13.54 7.10 -13.25
CA LEU A 72 -13.18 6.84 -14.65
C LEU A 72 -12.06 7.77 -15.13
N SER A 73 -12.05 9.03 -14.69
CA SER A 73 -10.95 9.96 -15.01
C SER A 73 -9.61 9.50 -14.41
N ILE A 74 -9.63 8.94 -13.19
CA ILE A 74 -8.45 8.34 -12.55
C ILE A 74 -7.99 7.12 -13.35
N SER A 75 -8.92 6.22 -13.71
CA SER A 75 -8.61 5.00 -14.46
C SER A 75 -8.00 5.31 -15.84
N GLN A 76 -8.53 6.32 -16.54
CA GLN A 76 -7.99 6.77 -17.83
C GLN A 76 -6.59 7.36 -17.68
N LYS A 77 -6.33 8.10 -16.60
CA LYS A 77 -4.99 8.64 -16.34
C LYS A 77 -3.99 7.52 -16.04
N VAL A 78 -4.38 6.56 -15.20
CA VAL A 78 -3.54 5.41 -14.83
C VAL A 78 -3.24 4.50 -16.03
N GLU A 79 -4.15 4.41 -17.02
CA GLU A 79 -3.90 3.69 -18.28
C GLU A 79 -2.96 4.45 -19.23
N SER A 80 -3.16 5.76 -19.37
CA SER A 80 -2.39 6.58 -20.32
C SER A 80 -0.94 6.82 -19.89
N ASP A 81 -0.65 6.90 -18.59
CA ASP A 81 0.71 7.09 -18.06
C ASP A 81 1.71 6.00 -18.52
N PRO A 82 1.46 4.69 -18.34
CA PRO A 82 2.35 3.65 -18.84
C PRO A 82 2.37 3.59 -20.38
N ARG A 83 1.26 3.91 -21.06
CA ARG A 83 1.22 3.98 -22.52
C ARG A 83 2.17 5.03 -23.07
N GLU A 84 2.17 6.22 -22.47
CA GLU A 84 3.09 7.31 -22.80
C GLU A 84 4.55 6.92 -22.46
N LEU A 85 4.78 6.44 -21.24
CA LEU A 85 6.12 6.13 -20.73
C LEU A 85 6.81 5.00 -21.50
N LEU A 86 6.07 3.94 -21.84
CA LEU A 86 6.58 2.75 -22.51
C LEU A 86 6.35 2.75 -24.03
N LYS A 87 5.71 3.80 -24.57
CA LYS A 87 5.36 3.94 -26.00
C LYS A 87 4.55 2.75 -26.54
N ILE A 88 3.52 2.36 -25.81
CA ILE A 88 2.63 1.25 -26.18
C ILE A 88 1.75 1.69 -27.36
N SER A 89 1.71 0.90 -28.44
CA SER A 89 0.91 1.22 -29.63
C SER A 89 -0.59 0.95 -29.43
N GLU A 90 -1.43 1.56 -30.26
CA GLU A 90 -2.89 1.38 -30.26
C GLU A 90 -3.35 -0.05 -30.56
N ASN A 91 -2.45 -0.92 -31.03
CA ASN A 91 -2.75 -2.33 -31.29
C ASN A 91 -2.72 -3.19 -30.00
N TYR A 92 -2.40 -2.60 -28.85
CA TYR A 92 -2.32 -3.26 -27.56
C TYR A 92 -3.18 -2.57 -26.51
N GLU A 93 -3.82 -3.38 -25.67
CA GLU A 93 -4.62 -2.95 -24.52
C GLU A 93 -3.81 -3.06 -23.22
N VAL A 94 -4.01 -2.11 -22.31
CA VAL A 94 -3.41 -2.12 -20.96
C VAL A 94 -4.49 -2.51 -19.95
N LEU A 95 -4.27 -3.64 -19.26
CA LEU A 95 -5.25 -4.21 -18.34
C LEU A 95 -4.76 -4.16 -16.89
N PHE A 96 -5.61 -3.69 -15.98
CA PHE A 96 -5.37 -3.72 -14.53
C PHE A 96 -6.17 -4.86 -13.89
N LEU A 97 -5.49 -5.99 -13.65
CA LEU A 97 -6.11 -7.22 -13.16
C LEU A 97 -5.66 -7.55 -11.73
N GLN A 98 -6.56 -8.16 -10.96
CA GLN A 98 -6.25 -8.71 -9.63
C GLN A 98 -5.56 -10.10 -9.75
N GLY A 99 -5.06 -10.62 -8.62
CA GLY A 99 -4.43 -11.95 -8.56
C GLY A 99 -2.91 -11.96 -8.76
N GLY A 100 -2.32 -10.81 -9.09
CA GLY A 100 -0.87 -10.67 -9.27
C GLY A 100 -0.31 -11.51 -10.43
N ALA A 101 1.02 -11.59 -10.52
CA ALA A 101 1.69 -12.30 -11.62
C ALA A 101 1.37 -13.81 -11.62
N THR A 102 1.21 -14.41 -10.44
CA THR A 102 0.94 -15.85 -10.30
C THR A 102 -0.38 -16.26 -10.96
N SER A 103 -1.45 -15.46 -10.84
CA SER A 103 -2.71 -15.76 -11.54
C SER A 103 -2.57 -15.73 -13.06
N GLN A 104 -1.63 -14.94 -13.59
CA GLN A 104 -1.39 -14.89 -15.03
C GLN A 104 -0.72 -16.15 -15.57
N PHE A 105 -0.06 -16.96 -14.74
CA PHE A 105 0.50 -18.25 -15.17
C PHE A 105 -0.56 -19.20 -15.72
N SER A 106 -1.79 -19.14 -15.18
CA SER A 106 -2.93 -19.88 -15.71
C SER A 106 -3.70 -19.09 -16.77
N ALA A 107 -3.85 -17.77 -16.59
CA ALA A 107 -4.64 -16.95 -17.52
C ALA A 107 -4.03 -16.93 -18.93
N ILE A 108 -2.70 -16.84 -19.04
CA ILE A 108 -1.99 -16.80 -20.33
C ILE A 108 -2.31 -18.03 -21.19
N PRO A 109 -2.07 -19.28 -20.74
CA PRO A 109 -2.34 -20.43 -21.59
C PRO A 109 -3.85 -20.64 -21.83
N LEU A 110 -4.73 -20.34 -20.87
CA LEU A 110 -6.19 -20.44 -21.08
C LEU A 110 -6.71 -19.50 -22.18
N ASN A 111 -6.05 -18.36 -22.42
CA ASN A 111 -6.48 -17.39 -23.43
C ASN A 111 -5.70 -17.51 -24.75
N LEU A 112 -4.46 -17.98 -24.73
CA LEU A 112 -3.58 -17.94 -25.91
C LEU A 112 -3.29 -19.32 -26.53
N CYS A 113 -3.40 -20.43 -25.79
CA CYS A 113 -3.13 -21.75 -26.34
C CYS A 113 -4.25 -22.23 -27.25
N LYS A 114 -3.86 -22.86 -28.35
CA LYS A 114 -4.76 -23.57 -29.27
C LYS A 114 -4.78 -25.06 -28.91
N PRO A 115 -5.84 -25.80 -29.28
CA PRO A 115 -5.88 -27.25 -29.08
C PRO A 115 -4.71 -28.03 -29.72
N SER A 116 -4.09 -27.46 -30.76
CA SER A 116 -2.92 -28.03 -31.43
C SER A 116 -1.61 -27.86 -30.68
N ASP A 117 -1.56 -27.00 -29.66
CA ASP A 117 -0.32 -26.63 -29.00
C ASP A 117 0.15 -27.72 -28.03
N ARG A 118 1.45 -27.99 -28.02
CA ARG A 118 2.06 -28.96 -27.09
C ARG A 118 1.97 -28.41 -25.67
N GLY A 119 1.11 -29.00 -24.86
CA GLY A 119 0.81 -28.58 -23.48
C GLY A 119 -0.66 -28.28 -23.23
N ALA A 120 -1.45 -27.97 -24.28
CA ALA A 120 -2.87 -27.67 -24.17
C ALA A 120 -3.72 -28.86 -23.69
N LYS A 121 -3.20 -30.10 -23.79
CA LYS A 121 -3.87 -31.32 -23.31
C LYS A 121 -3.74 -31.55 -21.79
N ALA A 122 -2.93 -30.75 -21.11
CA ALA A 122 -2.66 -30.88 -19.67
C ALA A 122 -3.35 -29.79 -18.83
N LEU A 123 -4.14 -28.92 -19.48
CA LEU A 123 -5.02 -27.91 -18.89
C LEU A 123 -6.47 -28.39 -19.00
#